data_AF-A0A9D1GUH0-F1
#
_entry.id   AF-A0A9D1GUH0-F1
#
_cell.length_a   1.000
_cell.length_b   1.000
_cell.length_c   1.000
_cell.angle_alpha   90.00
_cell.angle_beta   90.00
_cell.angle_gamma   90.00
#
_symmetry.space_group_name_H-M   'P 1'
#
loop_
_entity.id
_entity.type
_entity.pdbx_description
1 polymer ?
#
loop_
_entity_poly.entity_id
_entity_poly.type
_entity_poly.pdbx_seq_one_letter_code
_entity_poly.pdbx_strand_id
1 'polypeptide(L)'
;MHTHLTPPQRLRHRGLTRLAQSLAAVITLMAAALVPLVPAHAAAQGVSGFFAAAQSTDAANRDQLEQMQAAGADTVITFGYTLATIDAAAAKTGRFADCTIDGKSCYDAVRSGITVRKVLAYAGNTAFTSEQRLCARDVFTSAGSTTYAVMGVPVNGSCTTATSFDIVMTAHSGVDKAASVTSQAGALGMKHYIGMPAPDMQADTAWLPDTSYLATLKDFTGRFAMATGSPSGLGGFYQHREMPLSDYPDWDGMYSLYSMQNAAIAAKSTTKVVMISPYIDARKASNQTVAKAKAAAAKLAGTRSGLSRLILAPQDGMGTGKGSAYGGDKWGWRVDPYQRTIVGDVTNAEAYFASSEAYFQAVKDGIGGDANVALWGNLEGMAPIIASGSNANPCSTGHSDTRGFTLDSRMIEQLREVAGITAKNVSYHWDYYLCTRNGGPALKDTIAGLG
;
A
#
# COMPACT_ATOMS: atom_id res chain seq x y z
N MET A 1 2.27 -49.54 82.61
CA MET A 1 3.67 -49.16 82.88
C MET A 1 4.46 -49.29 81.58
N HIS A 2 5.16 -48.22 81.23
CA HIS A 2 5.94 -47.93 80.02
C HIS A 2 6.32 -49.05 79.03
N THR A 3 5.93 -48.85 77.77
CA THR A 3 6.64 -49.39 76.59
C THR A 3 6.85 -48.27 75.57
N HIS A 4 8.12 -47.95 75.35
CA HIS A 4 8.62 -46.99 74.38
C HIS A 4 8.32 -47.42 72.93
N LEU A 5 7.75 -46.53 72.14
CA LEU A 5 7.69 -46.64 70.68
C LEU A 5 8.53 -45.51 70.07
N THR A 6 9.54 -45.92 69.30
CA THR A 6 10.45 -45.10 68.48
C THR A 6 9.70 -44.45 67.30
N PRO A 7 9.98 -43.17 66.97
CA PRO A 7 9.45 -42.56 65.74
C PRO A 7 10.29 -42.94 64.51
N PRO A 8 9.67 -43.00 63.30
CA PRO A 8 10.37 -43.38 62.07
C PRO A 8 11.24 -42.24 61.52
N GLN A 9 12.36 -42.63 60.90
CA GLN A 9 13.32 -41.76 60.23
C GLN A 9 12.69 -41.06 59.01
N ARG A 10 12.84 -39.73 58.95
CA ARG A 10 12.56 -38.94 57.74
C ARG A 10 13.70 -39.08 56.74
N LEU A 11 13.44 -39.77 55.63
CA LEU A 11 14.29 -39.74 54.43
C LEU A 11 14.26 -38.33 53.80
N ARG A 12 15.43 -37.70 53.73
CA ARG A 12 15.63 -36.36 53.13
C ARG A 12 15.55 -36.46 51.60
N HIS A 13 14.44 -36.05 51.00
CA HIS A 13 14.33 -35.73 49.56
C HIS A 13 15.06 -34.42 49.22
N ARG A 14 16.40 -34.44 49.15
CA ARG A 14 17.21 -33.31 48.65
C ARG A 14 17.81 -33.53 47.25
N GLY A 15 17.53 -34.66 46.59
CA GLY A 15 18.11 -35.01 45.29
C GLY A 15 17.27 -34.66 44.06
N LEU A 16 15.94 -34.58 44.17
CA LEU A 16 15.05 -34.45 43.01
C LEU A 16 14.82 -33.00 42.53
N THR A 17 15.03 -32.01 43.40
CA THR A 17 14.80 -30.59 43.06
C THR A 17 15.92 -29.98 42.21
N ARG A 18 17.16 -30.49 42.31
CA ARG A 18 18.27 -30.00 41.48
C ARG A 18 18.21 -30.52 40.05
N LEU A 19 17.80 -31.77 39.83
CA LEU A 19 17.67 -32.31 38.47
C LEU A 19 16.55 -31.61 37.67
N ALA A 20 15.42 -31.28 38.31
CA ALA A 20 14.31 -30.58 37.66
C ALA A 20 14.68 -29.13 37.27
N GLN A 21 15.47 -28.43 38.09
CA GLN A 21 15.94 -27.08 37.79
C GLN A 21 16.99 -27.07 36.67
N SER A 22 17.87 -28.08 36.61
CA SER A 22 18.85 -28.22 35.52
C SER A 22 18.19 -28.58 34.19
N LEU A 23 17.14 -29.42 34.19
CA LEU A 23 16.43 -29.79 32.97
C LEU A 23 15.60 -28.61 32.41
N ALA A 24 14.97 -27.82 33.28
CA ALA A 24 14.23 -26.62 32.87
C ALA A 24 15.16 -25.55 32.25
N ALA A 25 16.36 -25.35 32.80
CA ALA A 25 17.35 -24.42 32.25
C ALA A 25 17.87 -24.86 30.88
N VAL A 26 18.11 -26.16 30.66
CA VAL A 26 18.55 -26.70 29.37
C VAL A 26 17.44 -26.62 28.30
N ILE A 27 16.18 -26.88 28.67
CA ILE A 27 15.04 -26.73 27.75
C ILE A 27 14.83 -25.25 27.37
N THR A 28 15.06 -24.32 28.30
CA THR A 28 14.94 -22.88 28.01
C THR A 28 16.10 -22.38 27.13
N LEU A 29 17.32 -22.92 27.31
CA LEU A 29 18.46 -22.64 26.43
C LEU A 29 18.28 -23.23 25.02
N MET A 30 17.72 -24.44 24.90
CA MET A 30 17.43 -25.04 23.59
C MET A 30 16.25 -24.38 22.88
N ALA A 31 15.23 -23.92 23.62
CA ALA A 31 14.13 -23.13 23.05
C ALA A 31 14.61 -21.75 22.55
N ALA A 32 15.59 -21.13 23.22
CA ALA A 32 16.23 -19.90 22.75
C ALA A 32 17.13 -20.11 21.52
N ALA A 33 17.73 -21.30 21.37
CA ALA A 33 18.55 -21.67 20.21
C ALA A 33 17.74 -22.14 18.99
N LEU A 34 16.43 -22.38 19.14
CA LEU A 34 15.49 -22.77 18.09
C LEU A 34 14.55 -21.65 17.65
N VAL A 35 14.72 -20.42 18.17
CA VAL A 35 14.17 -19.25 17.50
C VAL A 35 14.91 -19.13 16.18
N PRO A 36 14.25 -19.22 15.02
CA PRO A 36 14.92 -18.92 13.77
C PRO A 36 15.49 -17.52 13.93
N LEU A 37 16.82 -17.42 13.90
CA LEU A 37 17.52 -16.16 13.70
C LEU A 37 16.94 -15.59 12.41
N VAL A 38 15.99 -14.66 12.55
CA VAL A 38 15.59 -13.79 11.45
C VAL A 38 16.91 -13.18 10.99
N PRO A 39 17.35 -13.43 9.75
CA PRO A 39 18.62 -12.91 9.29
C PRO A 39 18.62 -11.40 9.55
N ALA A 40 19.70 -10.93 10.17
CA ALA A 40 19.98 -9.50 10.26
C ALA A 40 19.72 -8.92 8.88
N HIS A 41 18.79 -7.96 8.79
CA HIS A 41 18.32 -7.41 7.52
C HIS A 41 19.55 -7.00 6.70
N ALA A 42 19.85 -7.77 5.64
CA ALA A 42 20.78 -7.31 4.62
C ALA A 42 20.23 -5.97 4.14
N ALA A 43 21.05 -4.92 4.18
CA ALA A 43 20.66 -3.63 3.60
C ALA A 43 20.14 -3.87 2.18
N ALA A 44 19.00 -3.28 1.83
CA ALA A 44 18.40 -3.47 0.52
C ALA A 44 19.41 -3.05 -0.57
N GLN A 45 19.94 -4.01 -1.32
CA GLN A 45 20.99 -3.74 -2.32
C GLN A 45 20.41 -3.23 -3.66
N GLY A 46 19.08 -3.15 -3.78
CA GLY A 46 18.39 -2.93 -5.04
C GLY A 46 16.92 -2.58 -4.94
N VAL A 47 16.30 -2.31 -6.10
CA VAL A 47 14.84 -2.22 -6.25
C VAL A 47 14.31 -3.61 -6.56
N SER A 48 13.47 -4.17 -5.69
CA SER A 48 12.95 -5.53 -5.82
C SER A 48 11.41 -5.58 -5.87
N GLY A 49 10.75 -4.43 -5.98
CA GLY A 49 9.31 -4.37 -6.14
C GLY A 49 8.88 -3.21 -7.02
N PHE A 50 7.78 -3.39 -7.75
CA PHE A 50 7.32 -2.37 -8.69
C PHE A 50 5.83 -2.11 -8.58
N PHE A 51 5.47 -0.85 -8.75
CA PHE A 51 4.10 -0.51 -9.08
C PHE A 51 3.83 -0.92 -10.52
N ALA A 52 2.66 -1.51 -10.75
CA ALA A 52 2.23 -2.04 -12.04
C ALA A 52 0.74 -1.79 -12.25
N ALA A 53 0.34 -1.52 -13.50
CA ALA A 53 -1.07 -1.57 -13.88
C ALA A 53 -1.46 -3.03 -14.09
N ALA A 54 -2.62 -3.44 -13.56
CA ALA A 54 -3.14 -4.77 -13.82
C ALA A 54 -3.71 -4.86 -15.25
N GLN A 55 -3.31 -5.91 -15.95
CA GLN A 55 -3.72 -6.21 -17.31
C GLN A 55 -5.14 -6.76 -17.37
N SER A 56 -5.71 -6.82 -18.58
CA SER A 56 -7.09 -7.28 -18.83
C SER A 56 -7.24 -8.79 -18.90
N THR A 57 -6.14 -9.55 -18.97
CA THR A 57 -6.15 -11.02 -19.07
C THR A 57 -5.14 -11.66 -18.12
N ASP A 58 -5.40 -12.92 -17.73
CA ASP A 58 -4.48 -13.69 -16.89
C ASP A 58 -3.12 -13.90 -17.57
N ALA A 59 -3.12 -14.18 -18.89
CA ALA A 59 -1.90 -14.36 -19.66
C ALA A 59 -1.05 -13.08 -19.67
N ALA A 60 -1.65 -11.92 -19.91
CA ALA A 60 -0.91 -10.65 -19.90
C ALA A 60 -0.39 -10.29 -18.50
N ASN A 61 -1.16 -10.56 -17.44
CA ASN A 61 -0.67 -10.40 -16.07
C ASN A 61 0.51 -11.33 -15.78
N ARG A 62 0.43 -12.59 -16.22
CA ARG A 62 1.52 -13.56 -16.06
C ARG A 62 2.78 -13.11 -16.80
N ASP A 63 2.67 -12.77 -18.08
CA ASP A 63 3.80 -12.34 -18.91
C ASP A 63 4.48 -11.08 -18.33
N GLN A 64 3.69 -10.14 -17.80
CA GLN A 64 4.24 -8.95 -17.13
C GLN A 64 5.00 -9.32 -15.85
N LEU A 65 4.43 -10.17 -15.00
CA LEU A 65 5.07 -10.57 -13.75
C LEU A 65 6.30 -11.45 -13.98
N GLU A 66 6.31 -12.29 -15.01
CA GLU A 66 7.50 -13.06 -15.41
C GLU A 66 8.63 -12.14 -15.86
N GLN A 67 8.33 -11.06 -16.60
CA GLN A 67 9.35 -10.05 -16.94
C GLN A 67 9.87 -9.31 -15.71
N MET A 68 8.99 -8.95 -14.78
CA MET A 68 9.38 -8.33 -13.51
C MET A 68 10.25 -9.28 -12.68
N GLN A 69 9.85 -10.54 -12.54
CA GLN A 69 10.58 -11.56 -11.78
C GLN A 69 11.93 -11.88 -12.42
N ALA A 70 12.00 -11.97 -13.75
CA ALA A 70 13.26 -12.16 -14.48
C ALA A 70 14.22 -10.98 -14.29
N ALA A 71 13.67 -9.78 -14.06
CA ALA A 71 14.44 -8.63 -13.64
C ALA A 71 14.79 -8.65 -12.15
N GLY A 72 14.36 -9.63 -11.34
CA GLY A 72 14.68 -9.72 -9.89
C GLY A 72 13.57 -9.24 -8.95
N ALA A 73 12.41 -8.84 -9.48
CA ALA A 73 11.28 -8.44 -8.64
C ALA A 73 10.75 -9.62 -7.81
N ASP A 74 10.50 -9.37 -6.53
CA ASP A 74 9.74 -10.27 -5.65
C ASP A 74 8.36 -9.69 -5.31
N THR A 75 8.07 -8.43 -5.70
CA THR A 75 6.90 -7.68 -5.25
C THR A 75 6.25 -6.92 -6.40
N VAL A 76 4.93 -6.98 -6.48
CA VAL A 76 4.10 -6.12 -7.33
C VAL A 76 3.11 -5.34 -6.48
N ILE A 77 2.89 -4.07 -6.82
CA ILE A 77 1.91 -3.20 -6.17
C ILE A 77 0.96 -2.66 -7.24
N THR A 78 -0.34 -2.73 -6.99
CA THR A 78 -1.36 -2.17 -7.90
C THR A 78 -2.09 -0.99 -7.25
N PHE A 79 -2.57 -0.06 -8.06
CA PHE A 79 -3.43 1.03 -7.59
C PHE A 79 -4.85 0.54 -7.37
N GLY A 80 -5.53 1.18 -6.41
CA GLY A 80 -6.93 0.92 -6.14
C GLY A 80 -7.83 1.72 -7.07
N TYR A 81 -9.13 1.61 -6.81
CA TYR A 81 -10.16 2.31 -7.57
C TYR A 81 -11.01 3.18 -6.65
N THR A 82 -11.63 4.20 -7.22
CA THR A 82 -12.52 5.11 -6.49
C THR A 82 -13.85 4.42 -6.16
N LEU A 83 -14.35 4.64 -4.94
CA LEU A 83 -15.74 4.47 -4.53
C LEU A 83 -16.39 5.85 -4.61
N ALA A 84 -17.11 6.11 -5.71
CA ALA A 84 -17.60 7.44 -6.04
C ALA A 84 -19.08 7.61 -5.73
N THR A 85 -19.50 8.83 -5.38
CA THR A 85 -20.93 9.16 -5.27
C THR A 85 -21.55 9.23 -6.66
N ILE A 86 -22.68 8.56 -6.85
CA ILE A 86 -23.47 8.60 -8.08
C ILE A 86 -24.92 8.98 -7.76
N ASP A 87 -25.65 9.47 -8.76
CA ASP A 87 -27.08 9.70 -8.62
C ASP A 87 -27.91 8.41 -8.83
N ALA A 88 -29.20 8.49 -8.53
CA ALA A 88 -30.12 7.37 -8.65
C ALA A 88 -30.40 6.96 -10.12
N ALA A 89 -30.13 7.83 -11.10
CA ALA A 89 -30.31 7.50 -12.51
C ALA A 89 -29.11 6.68 -13.03
N ALA A 90 -27.89 7.09 -12.68
CA ALA A 90 -26.65 6.35 -12.94
C ALA A 90 -26.68 4.95 -12.29
N ALA A 91 -27.31 4.82 -11.12
CA ALA A 91 -27.51 3.52 -10.45
C ALA A 91 -28.41 2.52 -11.21
N LYS A 92 -29.09 2.96 -12.28
CA LYS A 92 -30.03 2.18 -13.09
C LYS A 92 -29.64 2.09 -14.56
N THR A 93 -28.53 2.72 -14.95
CA THR A 93 -28.12 2.89 -16.34
C THR A 93 -26.66 2.51 -16.51
N GLY A 94 -26.17 2.57 -17.76
CA GLY A 94 -24.79 2.25 -18.08
C GLY A 94 -24.39 0.87 -17.56
N ARG A 95 -23.34 0.81 -16.72
CA ARG A 95 -22.80 -0.45 -16.19
C ARG A 95 -23.78 -1.24 -15.30
N PHE A 96 -24.87 -0.63 -14.83
CA PHE A 96 -25.86 -1.26 -13.95
C PHE A 96 -27.20 -1.53 -14.62
N ALA A 97 -27.34 -1.24 -15.92
CA ALA A 97 -28.61 -1.35 -16.65
C ALA A 97 -29.24 -2.75 -16.58
N ASP A 98 -28.41 -3.79 -16.68
CA ASP A 98 -28.88 -5.18 -16.68
C ASP A 98 -29.05 -5.79 -15.27
N CYS A 99 -28.71 -5.03 -14.21
CA CYS A 99 -28.89 -5.50 -12.85
C CYS A 99 -30.37 -5.44 -12.47
N THR A 100 -31.03 -6.58 -12.50
CA THR A 100 -32.46 -6.71 -12.15
C THR A 100 -32.73 -7.78 -11.10
N ILE A 101 -33.75 -7.54 -10.28
CA ILE A 101 -34.30 -8.45 -9.27
C ILE A 101 -35.82 -8.35 -9.36
N ASP A 102 -36.49 -9.46 -9.63
CA ASP A 102 -37.96 -9.52 -9.78
C ASP A 102 -38.53 -8.44 -10.72
N GLY A 103 -37.85 -8.21 -11.85
CA GLY A 103 -38.25 -7.22 -12.85
C GLY A 103 -37.99 -5.74 -12.48
N LYS A 104 -37.38 -5.47 -11.32
CA LYS A 104 -36.96 -4.12 -10.89
C LYS A 104 -35.46 -3.96 -11.03
N SER A 105 -34.97 -2.73 -11.19
CA SER A 105 -33.53 -2.46 -11.07
C SER A 105 -33.03 -2.89 -9.68
N CYS A 106 -31.80 -3.38 -9.58
CA CYS A 106 -31.25 -3.80 -8.30
C CYS A 106 -31.25 -2.67 -7.26
N TYR A 107 -31.00 -1.43 -7.71
CA TYR A 107 -31.13 -0.24 -6.86
C TYR A 107 -32.55 -0.08 -6.31
N ASP A 108 -33.58 -0.20 -7.14
CA ASP A 108 -34.98 -0.08 -6.70
C ASP A 108 -35.40 -1.21 -5.75
N ALA A 109 -34.88 -2.42 -5.96
CA ALA A 109 -35.12 -3.55 -5.06
C ALA A 109 -34.50 -3.33 -3.67
N VAL A 110 -33.23 -2.90 -3.61
CA VAL A 110 -32.51 -2.73 -2.34
C VAL A 110 -33.00 -1.51 -1.56
N ARG A 111 -33.34 -0.40 -2.23
CA ARG A 111 -33.82 0.83 -1.57
C ARG A 111 -35.25 0.72 -1.03
N SER A 112 -35.96 -0.37 -1.30
CA SER A 112 -37.36 -0.49 -0.91
C SER A 112 -37.52 -0.43 0.61
N GLY A 113 -38.40 0.47 1.07
CA GLY A 113 -38.74 0.63 2.50
C GLY A 113 -37.65 1.25 3.37
N ILE A 114 -36.69 1.99 2.81
CA ILE A 114 -35.64 2.70 3.55
C ILE A 114 -35.42 4.13 3.05
N THR A 115 -34.82 4.96 3.88
CA THR A 115 -34.22 6.22 3.45
C THR A 115 -32.81 5.96 2.92
N VAL A 116 -32.55 6.35 1.67
CA VAL A 116 -31.21 6.29 1.08
C VAL A 116 -30.53 7.65 1.26
N ARG A 117 -29.37 7.69 1.91
CA ARG A 117 -28.59 8.92 2.09
C ARG A 117 -27.64 9.18 0.94
N LYS A 118 -26.86 8.17 0.54
CA LYS A 118 -25.94 8.22 -0.61
C LYS A 118 -26.06 6.95 -1.45
N VAL A 119 -25.78 7.09 -2.75
CA VAL A 119 -25.53 5.96 -3.65
C VAL A 119 -24.09 6.07 -4.11
N LEU A 120 -23.35 4.98 -3.96
CA LEU A 120 -21.92 4.90 -4.24
C LEU A 120 -21.67 3.80 -5.26
N ALA A 121 -20.76 4.02 -6.19
CA ALA A 121 -20.31 3.03 -7.15
C ALA A 121 -18.80 2.81 -7.07
N TYR A 122 -18.38 1.56 -6.91
CA TYR A 122 -16.96 1.21 -6.91
C TYR A 122 -16.46 0.98 -8.35
N ALA A 123 -15.50 1.78 -8.82
CA ALA A 123 -15.03 1.71 -10.19
C ALA A 123 -14.20 0.46 -10.52
N GLY A 124 -13.71 -0.27 -9.51
CA GLY A 124 -12.89 -1.46 -9.70
C GLY A 124 -13.68 -2.68 -10.17
N ASN A 125 -12.96 -3.66 -10.73
CA ASN A 125 -13.51 -4.89 -11.29
C ASN A 125 -13.34 -6.10 -10.36
N THR A 126 -13.48 -5.90 -9.04
CA THR A 126 -13.37 -6.97 -8.05
C THR A 126 -14.66 -7.78 -7.99
N ALA A 127 -14.53 -9.10 -8.02
CA ALA A 127 -15.65 -10.01 -7.87
C ALA A 127 -16.09 -10.06 -6.39
N PHE A 128 -17.32 -9.64 -6.13
CA PHE A 128 -17.95 -9.76 -4.83
C PHE A 128 -18.99 -10.87 -4.88
N THR A 129 -18.92 -11.80 -3.92
CA THR A 129 -19.83 -12.94 -3.81
C THR A 129 -20.67 -12.81 -2.53
N SER A 130 -21.60 -13.75 -2.35
CA SER A 130 -22.43 -13.82 -1.14
C SER A 130 -21.63 -13.99 0.16
N GLU A 131 -20.36 -14.39 0.09
CA GLU A 131 -19.46 -14.46 1.25
C GLU A 131 -19.17 -13.09 1.86
N GLN A 132 -19.28 -12.01 1.08
CA GLN A 132 -19.11 -10.65 1.58
C GLN A 132 -20.40 -10.05 2.15
N ARG A 133 -21.50 -10.81 2.24
CA ARG A 133 -22.78 -10.36 2.82
C ARG A 133 -22.65 -10.08 4.32
N LEU A 134 -23.03 -8.87 4.75
CA LEU A 134 -23.12 -8.49 6.18
C LEU A 134 -24.54 -8.09 6.57
N CYS A 135 -25.34 -7.58 5.64
CA CYS A 135 -26.72 -7.18 5.87
C CYS A 135 -27.69 -8.03 5.04
N ALA A 136 -28.90 -8.25 5.56
CA ALA A 136 -29.98 -8.93 4.82
C ALA A 136 -30.32 -8.22 3.51
N ARG A 137 -30.13 -6.90 3.45
CA ARG A 137 -30.37 -6.05 2.26
C ARG A 137 -29.30 -6.15 1.19
N ASP A 138 -28.18 -6.81 1.45
CA ASP A 138 -27.17 -7.00 0.41
C ASP A 138 -27.73 -7.93 -0.67
N VAL A 139 -27.50 -7.62 -1.94
CA VAL A 139 -27.88 -8.48 -3.05
C VAL A 139 -26.68 -8.76 -3.92
N PHE A 140 -26.56 -10.03 -4.28
CA PHE A 140 -25.56 -10.53 -5.21
C PHE A 140 -26.33 -11.26 -6.31
N THR A 141 -26.19 -10.81 -7.54
CA THR A 141 -26.92 -11.36 -8.69
C THR A 141 -26.03 -11.36 -9.92
N SER A 142 -26.52 -11.91 -11.03
CA SER A 142 -25.78 -11.95 -12.29
C SER A 142 -26.72 -11.74 -13.47
N ALA A 143 -26.22 -11.06 -14.50
CA ALA A 143 -26.86 -10.95 -15.80
C ALA A 143 -25.82 -11.23 -16.88
N GLY A 144 -26.01 -12.30 -17.66
CA GLY A 144 -24.99 -12.80 -18.58
C GLY A 144 -23.69 -13.13 -17.85
N SER A 145 -22.57 -12.57 -18.31
CA SER A 145 -21.24 -12.72 -17.70
C SER A 145 -20.93 -11.66 -16.61
N THR A 146 -21.86 -10.76 -16.33
CA THR A 146 -21.66 -9.70 -15.33
C THR A 146 -22.27 -10.11 -14.00
N THR A 147 -21.46 -10.07 -12.95
CA THR A 147 -21.93 -10.22 -11.56
C THR A 147 -22.10 -8.84 -10.93
N TYR A 148 -23.13 -8.68 -10.11
CA TYR A 148 -23.44 -7.44 -9.43
C TYR A 148 -23.49 -7.67 -7.93
N ALA A 149 -22.92 -6.72 -7.18
CA ALA A 149 -23.13 -6.62 -5.74
C ALA A 149 -23.74 -5.27 -5.40
N VAL A 150 -24.88 -5.28 -4.71
CA VAL A 150 -25.57 -4.09 -4.23
C VAL A 150 -25.73 -4.21 -2.73
N MET A 151 -24.96 -3.43 -1.98
CA MET A 151 -24.82 -3.56 -0.53
C MET A 151 -25.52 -2.40 0.16
N GLY A 152 -26.35 -2.71 1.15
CA GLY A 152 -26.98 -1.71 2.01
C GLY A 152 -26.12 -1.48 3.25
N VAL A 153 -25.50 -0.32 3.37
CA VAL A 153 -24.60 0.01 4.48
C VAL A 153 -25.30 0.97 5.45
N PRO A 154 -25.53 0.60 6.72
CA PRO A 154 -26.28 1.41 7.66
C PRO A 154 -25.53 2.72 7.98
N VAL A 155 -26.20 3.87 7.91
CA VAL A 155 -25.59 5.18 8.22
C VAL A 155 -25.43 5.38 9.74
N ASN A 156 -26.36 4.81 10.52
CA ASN A 156 -26.34 4.82 11.98
C ASN A 156 -26.93 3.51 12.50
N GLY A 157 -26.25 2.86 13.44
CA GLY A 157 -26.71 1.60 14.04
C GLY A 157 -26.25 0.36 13.27
N SER A 158 -27.10 -0.66 13.21
CA SER A 158 -26.78 -1.98 12.65
C SER A 158 -27.69 -2.30 11.46
N CYS A 159 -27.40 -3.39 10.74
CA CYS A 159 -28.24 -3.86 9.63
C CYS A 159 -29.72 -4.09 10.02
N THR A 160 -30.03 -4.32 11.31
CA THR A 160 -31.39 -4.59 11.81
C THR A 160 -32.05 -3.39 12.47
N THR A 161 -31.29 -2.39 12.91
CA THR A 161 -31.81 -1.23 13.65
C THR A 161 -31.78 0.07 12.84
N ALA A 162 -30.99 0.12 11.77
CA ALA A 162 -30.89 1.30 10.92
C ALA A 162 -32.15 1.51 10.09
N THR A 163 -32.58 2.75 9.98
CA THR A 163 -33.66 3.21 9.09
C THR A 163 -33.14 3.96 7.86
N SER A 164 -31.86 4.36 7.89
CA SER A 164 -31.17 5.06 6.83
C SER A 164 -29.90 4.31 6.42
N PHE A 165 -29.71 4.17 5.11
CA PHE A 165 -28.59 3.44 4.52
C PHE A 165 -27.93 4.24 3.40
N ASP A 166 -26.64 3.99 3.21
CA ASP A 166 -26.00 4.19 1.92
C ASP A 166 -26.11 2.91 1.10
N ILE A 167 -26.17 3.05 -0.23
CA ILE A 167 -26.14 1.91 -1.15
C ILE A 167 -24.81 1.91 -1.87
N VAL A 168 -24.06 0.81 -1.78
CA VAL A 168 -22.80 0.61 -2.51
C VAL A 168 -23.03 -0.38 -3.64
N MET A 169 -22.69 -0.01 -4.86
CA MET A 169 -22.90 -0.82 -6.07
C MET A 169 -21.58 -1.16 -6.75
N THR A 170 -21.40 -2.44 -7.06
CA THR A 170 -20.29 -2.95 -7.86
C THR A 170 -20.83 -3.78 -9.01
N ALA A 171 -20.09 -3.77 -10.11
CA ALA A 171 -20.33 -4.64 -11.24
C ALA A 171 -18.97 -5.23 -11.62
N HIS A 172 -18.93 -6.53 -11.82
CA HIS A 172 -17.74 -7.25 -12.22
C HIS A 172 -18.04 -8.05 -13.48
N SER A 173 -17.18 -7.89 -14.49
CA SER A 173 -17.22 -8.69 -15.72
C SER A 173 -15.80 -8.97 -16.22
N GLY A 174 -15.60 -10.12 -16.85
CA GLY A 174 -14.28 -10.54 -17.32
C GLY A 174 -13.33 -10.91 -16.16
N VAL A 175 -12.06 -10.52 -16.26
CA VAL A 175 -11.02 -10.91 -15.29
C VAL A 175 -11.05 -10.01 -14.06
N ASP A 176 -11.12 -10.61 -12.87
CA ASP A 176 -10.85 -9.89 -11.62
C ASP A 176 -9.35 -9.58 -11.57
N LYS A 177 -9.02 -8.33 -11.85
CA LYS A 177 -7.65 -7.85 -11.97
C LYS A 177 -6.83 -8.07 -10.70
N ALA A 178 -7.43 -7.84 -9.54
CA ALA A 178 -6.73 -8.01 -8.27
C ALA A 178 -6.49 -9.50 -7.99
N ALA A 179 -7.50 -10.34 -8.18
CA ALA A 179 -7.37 -11.79 -8.01
C ALA A 179 -6.36 -12.39 -9.01
N SER A 180 -6.40 -11.97 -10.27
CA SER A 180 -5.50 -12.39 -11.34
C SER A 180 -4.05 -12.11 -11.00
N VAL A 181 -3.69 -10.84 -10.75
CA VAL A 181 -2.31 -10.45 -10.38
C VAL A 181 -1.86 -11.18 -9.11
N THR A 182 -2.74 -11.32 -8.12
CA THR A 182 -2.39 -12.03 -6.87
C THR A 182 -2.11 -13.52 -7.10
N SER A 183 -2.92 -14.18 -7.93
CA SER A 183 -2.75 -15.58 -8.28
C SER A 183 -1.43 -15.80 -9.05
N GLN A 184 -1.20 -14.99 -10.09
CA GLN A 184 0.02 -15.07 -10.89
C GLN A 184 1.27 -14.75 -10.07
N ALA A 185 1.23 -13.73 -9.19
CA ALA A 185 2.31 -13.43 -8.26
C ALA A 185 2.60 -14.64 -7.34
N GLY A 186 1.56 -15.28 -6.80
CA GLY A 186 1.70 -16.47 -5.98
C GLY A 186 2.37 -17.65 -6.71
N ALA A 187 2.03 -17.86 -7.99
CA ALA A 187 2.64 -18.90 -8.83
C ALA A 187 4.14 -18.63 -9.09
N LEU A 188 4.55 -17.37 -9.11
CA LEU A 188 5.94 -16.94 -9.30
C LEU A 188 6.70 -16.72 -7.98
N GLY A 189 6.09 -17.03 -6.83
CA GLY A 189 6.70 -16.78 -5.52
C GLY A 189 6.84 -15.30 -5.15
N MET A 190 6.17 -14.41 -5.88
CA MET A 190 6.11 -12.98 -5.63
C MET A 190 4.99 -12.61 -4.66
N LYS A 191 5.03 -11.38 -4.14
CA LYS A 191 4.00 -10.79 -3.28
C LYS A 191 3.28 -9.65 -3.97
N HIS A 192 1.96 -9.65 -3.91
CA HIS A 192 1.10 -8.60 -4.43
C HIS A 192 0.53 -7.76 -3.29
N TYR A 193 0.72 -6.45 -3.38
CA TYR A 193 0.04 -5.45 -2.55
C TYR A 193 -1.11 -4.82 -3.34
N ILE A 194 -2.33 -5.14 -2.95
CA ILE A 194 -3.55 -4.73 -3.67
C ILE A 194 -3.92 -3.30 -3.26
N GLY A 195 -4.11 -2.41 -4.23
CA GLY A 195 -4.58 -1.06 -3.97
C GLY A 195 -5.98 -1.02 -3.36
N MET A 196 -6.11 -0.34 -2.23
CA MET A 196 -7.37 -0.21 -1.49
C MET A 196 -8.40 0.65 -2.23
N PRO A 197 -9.72 0.41 -2.07
CA PRO A 197 -10.71 1.39 -2.48
C PRO A 197 -10.44 2.77 -1.87
N ALA A 198 -10.67 3.84 -2.62
CA ALA A 198 -10.52 5.20 -2.11
C ALA A 198 -11.81 6.01 -2.25
N PRO A 199 -12.03 7.00 -1.38
CA PRO A 199 -13.12 7.92 -1.59
C PRO A 199 -12.85 8.83 -2.80
N ASP A 200 -13.91 9.42 -3.34
CA ASP A 200 -13.87 10.67 -4.12
C ASP A 200 -13.06 11.76 -3.43
N MET A 201 -12.70 12.78 -4.21
CA MET A 201 -12.07 13.99 -3.69
C MET A 201 -13.14 15.00 -3.25
N GLN A 202 -12.76 15.91 -2.35
CA GLN A 202 -13.62 17.04 -1.98
C GLN A 202 -13.81 17.97 -3.18
N ALA A 203 -15.01 18.52 -3.34
CA ALA A 203 -15.36 19.36 -4.48
C ALA A 203 -14.62 20.71 -4.49
N ASP A 204 -14.36 21.27 -3.31
CA ASP A 204 -13.64 22.53 -3.09
C ASP A 204 -12.13 22.32 -2.97
N THR A 205 -11.70 21.13 -2.55
CA THR A 205 -10.29 20.81 -2.30
C THR A 205 -9.92 19.47 -2.95
N ALA A 206 -9.76 19.47 -4.28
CA ALA A 206 -9.64 18.26 -5.10
C ALA A 206 -8.42 17.35 -4.79
N TRP A 207 -7.52 17.75 -3.89
CA TRP A 207 -6.41 16.93 -3.40
C TRP A 207 -6.68 16.27 -2.03
N LEU A 208 -7.81 16.57 -1.39
CA LEU A 208 -8.23 15.96 -0.12
C LEU A 208 -9.36 14.95 -0.35
N PRO A 209 -9.42 13.86 0.43
CA PRO A 209 -10.47 12.87 0.32
C PRO A 209 -11.82 13.41 0.85
N ASP A 210 -12.92 13.05 0.20
CA ASP A 210 -14.27 13.23 0.75
C ASP A 210 -14.48 12.30 1.95
N THR A 211 -14.48 12.90 3.14
CA THR A 211 -14.66 12.16 4.39
C THR A 211 -16.12 12.00 4.82
N SER A 212 -17.09 12.50 4.04
CA SER A 212 -18.52 12.51 4.39
C SER A 212 -19.19 11.12 4.45
N TYR A 213 -18.49 10.08 4.03
CA TYR A 213 -18.94 8.69 4.06
C TYR A 213 -17.87 7.69 4.50
N LEU A 214 -16.91 8.11 5.36
CA LEU A 214 -15.88 7.21 5.87
C LEU A 214 -16.45 5.97 6.59
N ALA A 215 -17.59 6.07 7.27
CA ALA A 215 -18.25 4.92 7.88
C ALA A 215 -18.65 3.87 6.83
N THR A 216 -19.21 4.31 5.70
CA THR A 216 -19.57 3.44 4.59
C THR A 216 -18.34 2.85 3.90
N LEU A 217 -17.31 3.67 3.71
CA LEU A 217 -16.03 3.22 3.16
C LEU A 217 -15.34 2.20 4.08
N LYS A 218 -15.51 2.31 5.41
CA LYS A 218 -14.98 1.33 6.38
C LYS A 218 -15.58 -0.05 6.18
N ASP A 219 -16.91 -0.11 6.09
CA ASP A 219 -17.61 -1.38 5.86
C ASP A 219 -17.28 -1.95 4.48
N PHE A 220 -17.23 -1.10 3.45
CA PHE A 220 -16.82 -1.52 2.12
C PHE A 220 -15.36 -2.03 2.09
N THR A 221 -14.45 -1.35 2.79
CA THR A 221 -13.06 -1.77 2.95
C THR A 221 -12.96 -3.16 3.58
N GLY A 222 -13.74 -3.43 4.63
CA GLY A 222 -13.77 -4.76 5.26
C GLY A 222 -14.25 -5.85 4.30
N ARG A 223 -15.30 -5.56 3.51
CA ARG A 223 -15.82 -6.49 2.49
C ARG A 223 -14.84 -6.69 1.34
N PHE A 224 -14.15 -5.64 0.92
CA PHE A 224 -13.09 -5.73 -0.09
C PHE A 224 -11.95 -6.62 0.39
N ALA A 225 -11.47 -6.44 1.62
CA ALA A 225 -10.46 -7.31 2.22
C ALA A 225 -10.91 -8.77 2.29
N MET A 226 -12.19 -9.03 2.60
CA MET A 226 -12.76 -10.38 2.54
C MET A 226 -12.78 -10.94 1.11
N ALA A 227 -13.18 -10.14 0.12
CA ALA A 227 -13.25 -10.55 -1.29
C ALA A 227 -11.87 -10.93 -1.86
N THR A 228 -10.80 -10.27 -1.40
CA THR A 228 -9.43 -10.61 -1.81
C THR A 228 -8.93 -11.95 -1.26
N GLY A 229 -9.61 -12.52 -0.25
CA GLY A 229 -9.32 -13.86 0.28
C GLY A 229 -7.95 -13.98 0.96
N SER A 230 -7.32 -15.15 0.83
CA SER A 230 -5.97 -15.44 1.35
C SER A 230 -5.10 -16.25 0.37
N PRO A 231 -5.01 -15.85 -0.91
CA PRO A 231 -4.16 -16.53 -1.87
C PRO A 231 -2.67 -16.40 -1.49
N SER A 232 -1.86 -17.38 -1.90
CA SER A 232 -0.41 -17.44 -1.56
C SER A 232 0.39 -16.21 -1.99
N GLY A 233 -0.06 -15.52 -3.05
CA GLY A 233 0.54 -14.30 -3.56
C GLY A 233 0.12 -13.02 -2.82
N LEU A 234 -0.86 -13.04 -1.92
CA LEU A 234 -1.28 -11.83 -1.20
C LEU A 234 -0.20 -11.41 -0.18
N GLY A 235 0.45 -10.27 -0.45
CA GLY A 235 1.44 -9.67 0.44
C GLY A 235 0.81 -8.68 1.44
N GLY A 236 -0.27 -8.02 1.03
CA GLY A 236 -0.94 -7.00 1.84
C GLY A 236 -1.78 -6.06 0.97
N PHE A 237 -2.06 -4.88 1.50
CA PHE A 237 -2.81 -3.85 0.80
C PHE A 237 -2.00 -2.57 0.69
N TYR A 238 -2.29 -1.75 -0.32
CA TYR A 238 -1.68 -0.44 -0.53
C TYR A 238 -2.73 0.66 -0.39
N GLN A 239 -2.48 1.61 0.51
CA GLN A 239 -3.27 2.83 0.62
C GLN A 239 -2.93 3.75 -0.55
N HIS A 240 -3.71 3.68 -1.64
CA HIS A 240 -3.32 4.28 -2.91
C HIS A 240 -3.60 5.78 -3.05
N ARG A 241 -4.35 6.39 -2.14
CA ARG A 241 -4.46 7.86 -2.12
C ARG A 241 -3.16 8.40 -1.57
N GLU A 242 -2.48 9.20 -2.36
CA GLU A 242 -1.19 9.73 -1.98
C GLU A 242 -1.34 11.01 -1.14
N MET A 243 -0.38 11.22 -0.25
CA MET A 243 -0.24 12.46 0.50
C MET A 243 1.24 12.81 0.62
N PRO A 244 1.58 14.09 0.80
CA PRO A 244 2.95 14.44 1.13
C PRO A 244 3.34 13.94 2.52
N LEU A 245 4.65 13.83 2.78
CA LEU A 245 5.20 13.73 4.14
C LEU A 245 5.03 15.04 4.90
N SER A 246 3.78 15.28 5.31
CA SER A 246 3.29 16.55 5.83
C SER A 246 2.41 16.31 7.06
N ASP A 247 2.70 17.02 8.14
CA ASP A 247 1.93 17.02 9.39
C ASP A 247 0.87 18.13 9.45
N TYR A 248 0.68 18.87 8.36
CA TYR A 248 -0.29 19.96 8.28
C TYR A 248 -1.73 19.48 8.57
N PRO A 249 -2.54 20.25 9.33
CA PRO A 249 -3.90 19.88 9.71
C PRO A 249 -4.85 19.57 8.54
N ASP A 250 -4.65 20.21 7.38
CA ASP A 250 -5.46 19.94 6.18
C ASP A 250 -5.41 18.47 5.76
N TRP A 251 -4.35 17.74 6.13
CA TRP A 251 -4.20 16.31 5.85
C TRP A 251 -4.82 15.39 6.92
N ASP A 252 -5.47 15.92 7.96
CA ASP A 252 -6.12 15.13 9.03
C ASP A 252 -7.16 14.14 8.48
N GLY A 253 -7.85 14.53 7.40
CA GLY A 253 -8.77 13.64 6.68
C GLY A 253 -8.07 12.41 6.08
N MET A 254 -6.84 12.56 5.58
CA MET A 254 -6.04 11.44 5.06
C MET A 254 -5.56 10.51 6.16
N TYR A 255 -5.10 11.05 7.29
CA TYR A 255 -4.74 10.23 8.46
C TYR A 255 -5.94 9.44 9.00
N SER A 256 -7.12 10.07 9.03
CA SER A 256 -8.38 9.44 9.42
C SER A 256 -8.77 8.33 8.45
N LEU A 257 -8.64 8.57 7.14
CA LEU A 257 -8.86 7.57 6.09
C LEU A 257 -7.96 6.34 6.30
N TYR A 258 -6.65 6.55 6.44
CA TYR A 258 -5.70 5.44 6.64
C TYR A 258 -5.98 4.67 7.92
N SER A 259 -6.17 5.36 9.05
CA SER A 259 -6.46 4.70 10.32
C SER A 259 -7.74 3.86 10.25
N MET A 260 -8.77 4.37 9.58
CA MET A 260 -10.04 3.68 9.40
C MET A 260 -9.85 2.42 8.53
N GLN A 261 -9.16 2.53 7.39
CA GLN A 261 -8.96 1.41 6.48
C GLN A 261 -8.05 0.35 7.10
N ASN A 262 -6.98 0.77 7.79
CA ASN A 262 -6.08 -0.13 8.52
C ASN A 262 -6.84 -0.96 9.56
N ALA A 263 -7.74 -0.33 10.34
CA ALA A 263 -8.55 -1.04 11.32
C ALA A 263 -9.52 -2.06 10.67
N ALA A 264 -10.11 -1.69 9.53
CA ALA A 264 -11.00 -2.60 8.78
C ALA A 264 -10.21 -3.78 8.15
N ILE A 265 -9.02 -3.54 7.61
CA ILE A 265 -8.10 -4.58 7.11
C ILE A 265 -7.66 -5.50 8.25
N ALA A 266 -7.24 -4.95 9.40
CA ALA A 266 -6.84 -5.72 10.58
C ALA A 266 -7.94 -6.68 11.06
N ALA A 267 -9.19 -6.27 10.94
CA ALA A 267 -10.35 -7.05 11.37
C ALA A 267 -10.75 -8.14 10.37
N LYS A 268 -10.44 -7.99 9.07
CA LYS A 268 -11.02 -8.82 8.00
C LYS A 268 -10.02 -9.54 7.11
N SER A 269 -8.80 -9.05 7.01
CA SER A 269 -7.73 -9.71 6.25
C SER A 269 -6.93 -10.66 7.13
N THR A 270 -6.44 -11.73 6.50
CA THR A 270 -5.49 -12.67 7.10
C THR A 270 -4.06 -12.15 7.14
N THR A 271 -3.62 -11.35 6.16
CA THR A 271 -2.24 -10.82 6.15
C THR A 271 -2.06 -9.73 7.20
N LYS A 272 -3.06 -8.85 7.32
CA LYS A 272 -3.02 -7.66 8.19
C LYS A 272 -1.80 -6.75 7.92
N VAL A 273 -1.31 -6.78 6.67
CA VAL A 273 -0.19 -5.96 6.20
C VAL A 273 -0.73 -4.83 5.33
N VAL A 274 -0.28 -3.61 5.60
CA VAL A 274 -0.61 -2.44 4.79
C VAL A 274 0.65 -1.65 4.42
N MET A 275 0.69 -1.13 3.21
CA MET A 275 1.68 -0.19 2.71
C MET A 275 1.05 1.19 2.50
N ILE A 276 1.77 2.24 2.88
CA ILE A 276 1.47 3.64 2.57
C ILE A 276 2.70 4.23 1.87
N SER A 277 2.51 4.90 0.74
CA SER A 277 3.61 5.52 -0.03
C SER A 277 3.41 7.03 -0.13
N PRO A 278 3.67 7.79 0.95
CA PRO A 278 3.60 9.24 0.91
C PRO A 278 4.75 9.80 0.05
N TYR A 279 4.66 11.02 -0.47
CA TYR A 279 5.75 11.60 -1.27
C TYR A 279 6.54 12.66 -0.52
N ILE A 280 7.85 12.74 -0.83
CA ILE A 280 8.71 13.84 -0.42
C ILE A 280 8.48 15.04 -1.36
N ASP A 281 8.31 16.22 -0.79
CA ASP A 281 8.46 17.50 -1.51
C ASP A 281 9.52 18.36 -0.82
N ALA A 282 10.79 18.09 -1.09
CA ALA A 282 11.92 18.76 -0.47
C ALA A 282 12.13 20.20 -0.97
N ARG A 283 11.38 20.65 -1.99
CA ARG A 283 11.54 21.99 -2.57
C ARG A 283 11.29 23.06 -1.51
N LYS A 284 12.10 24.12 -1.47
CA LYS A 284 11.87 25.23 -0.54
C LYS A 284 10.50 25.91 -0.72
N ALA A 285 9.92 25.80 -1.91
CA ALA A 285 8.58 26.29 -2.22
C ALA A 285 7.43 25.48 -1.58
N SER A 286 7.65 24.23 -1.14
CA SER A 286 6.59 23.34 -0.64
C SER A 286 6.29 23.48 0.86
N ASN A 287 7.18 24.17 1.60
CA ASN A 287 7.20 24.25 3.07
C ASN A 287 7.22 22.88 3.79
N GLN A 288 7.56 21.78 3.12
CA GLN A 288 7.69 20.45 3.74
C GLN A 288 9.13 20.21 4.20
N THR A 289 9.47 20.71 5.38
CA THR A 289 10.81 20.55 5.95
C THR A 289 11.05 19.11 6.46
N VAL A 290 12.31 18.76 6.68
CA VAL A 290 12.71 17.47 7.29
C VAL A 290 12.01 17.23 8.64
N ALA A 291 11.83 18.27 9.45
CA ALA A 291 11.12 18.18 10.73
C ALA A 291 9.65 17.79 10.56
N LYS A 292 8.97 18.34 9.55
CA LYS A 292 7.58 17.96 9.23
C LYS A 292 7.49 16.55 8.68
N ALA A 293 8.46 16.12 7.89
CA ALA A 293 8.53 14.74 7.42
C ALA A 293 8.64 13.75 8.59
N LYS A 294 9.47 14.07 9.61
CA LYS A 294 9.56 13.29 10.85
C LYS A 294 8.23 13.23 11.61
N ALA A 295 7.56 14.37 11.79
CA ALA A 295 6.27 14.45 12.48
C ALA A 295 5.17 13.68 11.72
N ALA A 296 5.14 13.80 10.39
CA ALA A 296 4.23 13.07 9.52
C ALA A 296 4.46 11.55 9.62
N ALA A 297 5.71 11.10 9.62
CA ALA A 297 6.06 9.69 9.78
C ALA A 297 5.57 9.11 11.12
N ALA A 298 5.73 9.86 12.22
CA ALA A 298 5.20 9.45 13.53
C ALA A 298 3.67 9.32 13.50
N LYS A 299 2.98 10.28 12.85
CA LYS A 299 1.51 10.25 12.72
C LYS A 299 1.03 9.10 11.84
N LEU A 300 1.70 8.84 10.71
CA LEU A 300 1.43 7.70 9.84
C LEU A 300 1.64 6.37 10.58
N ALA A 301 2.75 6.23 11.32
CA ALA A 301 3.01 5.07 12.17
C ALA A 301 1.87 4.84 13.18
N GLY A 302 1.32 5.92 13.76
CA GLY A 302 0.17 5.88 14.67
C GLY A 302 -1.12 5.34 14.06
N THR A 303 -1.26 5.29 12.73
CA THR A 303 -2.47 4.76 12.06
C THR A 303 -2.54 3.23 12.03
N ARG A 304 -1.51 2.52 12.52
CA ARG A 304 -1.35 1.06 12.31
C ARG A 304 -2.26 0.14 13.10
N SER A 305 -3.18 0.66 13.91
CA SER A 305 -3.87 -0.13 14.95
C SER A 305 -4.44 -1.46 14.42
N GLY A 306 -4.07 -2.57 15.07
CA GLY A 306 -4.50 -3.92 14.73
C GLY A 306 -3.74 -4.61 13.58
N LEU A 307 -2.89 -3.89 12.83
CA LEU A 307 -2.07 -4.48 11.77
C LEU A 307 -0.92 -5.33 12.35
N SER A 308 -0.57 -6.39 11.62
CA SER A 308 0.67 -7.16 11.88
C SER A 308 1.89 -6.38 11.39
N ARG A 309 1.73 -5.60 10.31
CA ARG A 309 2.77 -4.79 9.72
C ARG A 309 2.18 -3.58 9.01
N LEU A 310 2.72 -2.40 9.30
CA LEU A 310 2.58 -1.22 8.46
C LEU A 310 3.90 -0.98 7.73
N ILE A 311 3.87 -0.71 6.44
CA ILE A 311 5.03 -0.35 5.63
C ILE A 311 4.86 1.11 5.23
N LEU A 312 5.81 1.96 5.62
CA LEU A 312 5.94 3.30 5.07
C LEU A 312 6.98 3.23 3.95
N ALA A 313 6.56 3.54 2.73
CA ALA A 313 7.41 3.53 1.53
C ALA A 313 7.45 4.93 0.90
N PRO A 314 8.09 5.94 1.51
CA PRO A 314 8.14 7.28 0.95
C PRO A 314 8.65 7.30 -0.49
N GLN A 315 7.98 8.06 -1.36
CA GLN A 315 8.46 8.39 -2.70
C GLN A 315 9.59 9.40 -2.57
N ASP A 316 10.72 9.14 -3.21
CA ASP A 316 11.90 10.00 -3.13
C ASP A 316 11.77 11.32 -3.89
N GLY A 317 10.75 11.46 -4.76
CA GLY A 317 10.42 12.67 -5.49
C GLY A 317 11.36 13.00 -6.66
N MET A 318 12.27 12.11 -7.03
CA MET A 318 13.29 12.34 -8.07
C MET A 318 12.75 12.38 -9.49
N GLY A 319 11.73 11.59 -9.79
CA GLY A 319 11.00 11.55 -11.05
C GLY A 319 10.07 12.74 -11.25
N THR A 320 9.67 13.42 -10.16
CA THR A 320 8.82 14.62 -10.19
C THR A 320 9.57 15.93 -9.98
N GLY A 321 10.88 15.88 -9.69
CA GLY A 321 11.69 17.05 -9.34
C GLY A 321 11.40 17.63 -7.96
N LYS A 322 10.63 16.92 -7.13
CA LYS A 322 10.26 17.29 -5.76
C LYS A 322 11.33 16.92 -4.74
N GLY A 323 12.12 15.87 -4.99
CA GLY A 323 13.23 15.46 -4.14
C GLY A 323 14.59 15.66 -4.80
N SER A 324 15.64 15.22 -4.13
CA SER A 324 17.01 15.45 -4.55
C SER A 324 17.96 14.42 -3.95
N ALA A 325 18.59 13.60 -4.80
CA ALA A 325 19.59 12.63 -4.39
C ALA A 325 20.99 13.23 -4.57
N TYR A 326 21.66 13.56 -3.46
CA TYR A 326 23.02 14.06 -3.48
C TYR A 326 23.70 13.85 -2.12
N GLY A 327 24.97 13.43 -2.15
CA GLY A 327 25.80 13.34 -0.94
C GLY A 327 26.14 14.72 -0.37
N GLY A 328 26.46 14.79 0.93
CA GLY A 328 26.63 16.05 1.66
C GLY A 328 27.63 17.06 1.07
N ASP A 329 28.61 16.62 0.29
CA ASP A 329 29.59 17.46 -0.41
C ASP A 329 29.01 18.16 -1.67
N LYS A 330 27.87 17.69 -2.18
CA LYS A 330 27.20 18.20 -3.39
C LYS A 330 26.10 19.24 -3.10
N TRP A 331 25.99 19.72 -1.86
CA TRP A 331 25.01 20.75 -1.48
C TRP A 331 25.12 22.03 -2.33
N GLY A 332 26.36 22.48 -2.61
CA GLY A 332 26.62 23.66 -3.45
C GLY A 332 26.62 23.39 -4.96
N TRP A 333 26.37 22.15 -5.40
CA TRP A 333 26.41 21.80 -6.81
C TRP A 333 25.08 22.15 -7.47
N ARG A 334 25.11 22.36 -8.80
CA ARG A 334 23.89 22.53 -9.60
C ARG A 334 23.01 21.29 -9.48
N VAL A 335 21.70 21.51 -9.43
CA VAL A 335 20.72 20.42 -9.44
C VAL A 335 20.89 19.54 -10.67
N ASP A 336 20.42 18.30 -10.54
CA ASP A 336 20.35 17.31 -11.61
C ASP A 336 19.73 17.94 -12.88
N PRO A 337 20.30 17.70 -14.08
CA PRO A 337 19.83 18.34 -15.31
C PRO A 337 18.34 18.12 -15.63
N TYR A 338 17.76 16.98 -15.25
CA TYR A 338 16.34 16.71 -15.41
C TYR A 338 15.49 17.54 -14.43
N GLN A 339 15.99 17.82 -13.24
CA GLN A 339 15.28 18.64 -12.24
C GLN A 339 15.23 20.13 -12.60
N ARG A 340 16.14 20.62 -13.44
CA ARG A 340 16.19 22.04 -13.84
C ARG A 340 14.92 22.53 -14.52
N THR A 341 14.17 21.64 -15.17
CA THR A 341 12.87 21.98 -15.77
C THR A 341 11.80 22.28 -14.71
N ILE A 342 12.02 21.87 -13.47
CA ILE A 342 11.08 22.02 -12.34
C ILE A 342 11.52 23.10 -11.38
N VAL A 343 12.80 23.13 -10.99
CA VAL A 343 13.32 24.04 -9.95
C VAL A 343 14.27 25.12 -10.48
N GLY A 344 14.51 25.16 -11.79
CA GLY A 344 15.44 26.08 -12.44
C GLY A 344 16.90 25.62 -12.37
N ASP A 345 17.78 26.34 -13.07
CA ASP A 345 19.23 26.08 -13.06
C ASP A 345 19.87 26.73 -11.82
N VAL A 346 19.64 26.12 -10.66
CA VAL A 346 20.11 26.57 -9.34
C VAL A 346 20.92 25.46 -8.67
N THR A 347 21.49 25.75 -7.49
CA THR A 347 22.15 24.74 -6.67
C THR A 347 21.15 23.91 -5.87
N ASN A 348 21.56 22.72 -5.42
CA ASN A 348 20.78 21.88 -4.50
C ASN A 348 20.37 22.67 -3.24
N ALA A 349 21.31 23.46 -2.70
CA ALA A 349 21.12 24.33 -1.56
C ALA A 349 20.03 25.38 -1.75
N GLU A 350 19.86 25.89 -2.98
CA GLU A 350 18.87 26.91 -3.30
C GLU A 350 17.50 26.27 -3.55
N ALA A 351 17.44 25.13 -4.24
CA ALA A 351 16.19 24.45 -4.59
C ALA A 351 15.53 23.71 -3.42
N TYR A 352 16.32 23.01 -2.58
CA TYR A 352 15.81 22.00 -1.65
C TYR A 352 16.17 22.30 -0.19
N PHE A 353 15.37 21.79 0.76
CA PHE A 353 15.65 21.87 2.19
C PHE A 353 16.75 20.90 2.63
N ALA A 354 16.79 19.69 2.05
CA ALA A 354 17.75 18.64 2.36
C ALA A 354 17.74 17.56 1.26
N SER A 355 18.69 16.62 1.29
CA SER A 355 18.74 15.46 0.38
C SER A 355 17.68 14.42 0.74
N SER A 356 17.41 13.49 -0.18
CA SER A 356 16.53 12.35 0.06
C SER A 356 16.99 11.51 1.25
N GLU A 357 18.30 11.29 1.44
CA GLU A 357 18.85 10.62 2.63
C GLU A 357 18.32 11.25 3.94
N ALA A 358 18.36 12.58 4.04
CA ALA A 358 17.92 13.28 5.24
C ALA A 358 16.41 13.12 5.51
N TYR A 359 15.58 13.10 4.47
CA TYR A 359 14.14 12.83 4.60
C TYR A 359 13.89 11.36 5.01
N PHE A 360 14.58 10.39 4.41
CA PHE A 360 14.45 8.99 4.79
C PHE A 360 14.92 8.73 6.23
N GLN A 361 16.00 9.37 6.66
CA GLN A 361 16.45 9.32 8.05
C GLN A 361 15.42 9.96 9.00
N ALA A 362 14.82 11.09 8.62
CA ALA A 362 13.74 11.70 9.40
C ALA A 362 12.50 10.81 9.52
N VAL A 363 12.14 10.07 8.46
CA VAL A 363 11.06 9.08 8.53
C VAL A 363 11.43 7.94 9.47
N LYS A 364 12.66 7.40 9.39
CA LYS A 364 13.16 6.36 10.31
C LYS A 364 13.08 6.82 11.76
N ASP A 365 13.51 8.05 12.03
CA ASP A 365 13.43 8.66 13.37
C ASP A 365 11.99 8.89 13.82
N GLY A 366 11.09 9.27 12.91
CA GLY A 366 9.67 9.48 13.19
C GLY A 366 8.93 8.18 13.50
N ILE A 367 9.30 7.08 12.86
CA ILE A 367 8.82 5.73 13.20
C ILE A 367 9.21 5.34 14.63
N GLY A 368 10.35 5.85 15.14
CA GLY A 368 10.73 5.70 16.55
C GLY A 368 11.05 4.26 16.97
N GLY A 369 11.46 3.39 16.04
CA GLY A 369 11.81 2.00 16.32
C GLY A 369 10.64 1.06 16.54
N ASP A 370 9.40 1.43 16.15
CA ASP A 370 8.25 0.53 16.20
C ASP A 370 8.48 -0.72 15.33
N ALA A 371 8.62 -1.88 15.96
CA ALA A 371 8.93 -3.14 15.29
C ALA A 371 7.88 -3.57 14.25
N ASN A 372 6.64 -3.08 14.38
CA ASN A 372 5.57 -3.37 13.43
C ASN A 372 5.51 -2.36 12.27
N VAL A 373 6.33 -1.32 12.26
CA VAL A 373 6.42 -0.35 11.15
C VAL A 373 7.72 -0.52 10.36
N ALA A 374 7.60 -0.71 9.05
CA ALA A 374 8.72 -0.88 8.11
C ALA A 374 9.03 0.45 7.48
N LEU A 375 10.30 0.74 7.27
CA LEU A 375 10.70 1.74 6.31
C LEU A 375 11.18 1.06 5.04
N TRP A 376 10.42 1.25 3.95
CA TRP A 376 10.84 0.95 2.59
C TRP A 376 11.13 2.26 1.84
N GLY A 377 11.84 2.19 0.72
CA GLY A 377 11.97 3.31 -0.22
C GLY A 377 11.09 3.08 -1.44
N ASN A 378 10.30 4.06 -1.87
CA ASN A 378 9.73 4.07 -3.21
C ASN A 378 10.61 4.98 -4.09
N LEU A 379 11.60 4.38 -4.76
CA LEU A 379 12.58 5.13 -5.55
C LEU A 379 12.03 5.33 -6.96
N GLU A 380 11.89 6.56 -7.41
CA GLU A 380 11.21 6.90 -8.65
C GLU A 380 12.04 6.50 -9.88
N GLY A 381 11.59 5.45 -10.61
CA GLY A 381 12.25 4.88 -11.80
C GLY A 381 12.14 5.73 -13.06
N MET A 382 11.95 7.04 -12.92
CA MET A 382 11.69 8.00 -13.99
C MET A 382 12.34 9.36 -13.69
N ALA A 383 12.24 10.28 -14.64
CA ALA A 383 12.75 11.65 -14.51
C ALA A 383 11.68 12.65 -14.95
N PRO A 384 11.78 13.94 -14.57
CA PRO A 384 11.03 14.97 -15.26
C PRO A 384 11.32 14.92 -16.77
N ILE A 385 10.29 15.12 -17.58
CA ILE A 385 10.45 15.09 -19.04
C ILE A 385 11.24 16.32 -19.53
N ILE A 386 12.12 16.05 -20.48
CA ILE A 386 12.78 17.01 -21.36
C ILE A 386 12.29 16.63 -22.76
N ALA A 387 11.41 17.44 -23.33
CA ALA A 387 10.70 17.09 -24.56
C ALA A 387 11.59 17.12 -25.81
N SER A 388 12.65 17.93 -25.82
CA SER A 388 13.50 18.15 -27.00
C SER A 388 14.94 18.49 -26.62
N GLY A 389 15.84 18.43 -27.60
CA GLY A 389 17.28 18.68 -27.42
C GLY A 389 18.10 17.41 -27.17
N SER A 390 19.41 17.56 -26.98
CA SER A 390 20.34 16.43 -26.79
C SER A 390 20.04 15.58 -25.56
N ASN A 391 19.40 16.18 -24.55
CA ASN A 391 18.99 15.52 -23.31
C ASN A 391 17.52 15.07 -23.30
N ALA A 392 16.85 15.08 -24.46
CA ALA A 392 15.48 14.60 -24.55
C ALA A 392 15.37 13.16 -24.02
N ASN A 393 14.34 12.93 -23.21
CA ASN A 393 14.09 11.64 -22.55
C ASN A 393 12.59 11.25 -22.58
N PRO A 394 11.85 11.43 -23.69
CA PRO A 394 10.47 10.98 -23.73
C PRO A 394 10.40 9.47 -23.49
N CYS A 395 9.38 9.05 -22.74
CA CYS A 395 9.09 7.65 -22.48
C CYS A 395 7.69 7.36 -23.00
N SER A 396 7.58 6.61 -24.10
CA SER A 396 6.32 6.33 -24.78
C SER A 396 5.61 5.14 -24.13
N THR A 397 5.25 5.25 -22.85
CA THR A 397 4.52 4.19 -22.13
C THR A 397 3.03 4.47 -21.95
N GLY A 398 2.53 5.54 -22.58
CA GLY A 398 1.14 5.98 -22.38
C GLY A 398 0.89 6.63 -21.01
N HIS A 399 1.92 6.72 -20.16
CA HIS A 399 1.90 7.51 -18.93
C HIS A 399 2.22 8.97 -19.22
N SER A 400 1.81 9.85 -18.30
CA SER A 400 1.70 11.31 -18.49
C SER A 400 2.83 11.99 -19.28
N ASP A 401 2.46 13.05 -19.98
CA ASP A 401 3.33 13.96 -20.73
C ASP A 401 4.36 14.73 -19.89
N THR A 402 4.49 14.43 -18.60
CA THR A 402 5.37 15.14 -17.65
C THR A 402 6.52 14.29 -17.11
N ARG A 403 6.60 13.01 -17.49
CA ARG A 403 7.61 12.06 -17.00
C ARG A 403 8.33 11.40 -18.17
N GLY A 404 9.62 11.23 -18.00
CA GLY A 404 10.51 10.66 -19.01
C GLY A 404 11.39 9.56 -18.46
N PHE A 405 12.17 8.97 -19.36
CA PHE A 405 13.20 7.98 -19.06
C PHE A 405 14.25 8.55 -18.09
N THR A 406 14.72 7.72 -17.15
CA THR A 406 15.83 8.02 -16.23
C THR A 406 17.06 7.18 -16.57
N LEU A 407 18.22 7.59 -16.06
CA LEU A 407 19.49 6.88 -16.20
C LEU A 407 19.70 5.92 -15.02
N ASP A 408 20.40 4.82 -15.28
CA ASP A 408 20.90 3.87 -14.28
C ASP A 408 21.73 4.57 -13.19
N SER A 409 22.61 5.49 -13.57
CA SER A 409 23.41 6.31 -12.67
C SER A 409 22.58 7.15 -11.70
N ARG A 410 21.43 7.70 -12.13
CA ARG A 410 20.49 8.41 -11.24
C ARG A 410 19.85 7.44 -10.24
N MET A 411 19.50 6.23 -10.68
CA MET A 411 18.97 5.19 -9.80
C MET A 411 20.00 4.72 -8.78
N ILE A 412 21.26 4.56 -9.18
CA ILE A 412 22.37 4.21 -8.27
C ILE A 412 22.56 5.30 -7.23
N GLU A 413 22.45 6.59 -7.59
CA GLU A 413 22.52 7.69 -6.62
C GLU A 413 21.35 7.65 -5.64
N GLN A 414 20.11 7.45 -6.10
CA GLN A 414 18.94 7.24 -5.25
C GLN A 414 19.12 6.07 -4.27
N LEU A 415 19.63 4.93 -4.75
CA LEU A 415 19.89 3.74 -3.93
C LEU A 415 20.95 4.01 -2.86
N ARG A 416 22.00 4.78 -3.17
CA ARG A 416 23.04 5.15 -2.21
C ARG A 416 22.50 6.01 -1.07
N GLU A 417 21.60 6.96 -1.36
CA GLU A 417 21.00 7.85 -0.35
C GLU A 417 20.15 7.09 0.69
N VAL A 418 19.60 5.94 0.32
CA VAL A 418 18.74 5.15 1.22
C VAL A 418 19.43 3.90 1.76
N ALA A 419 20.67 3.65 1.34
CA ALA A 419 21.44 2.48 1.74
C ALA A 419 21.64 2.45 3.27
N GLY A 420 21.26 1.34 3.90
CA GLY A 420 21.34 1.20 5.37
C GLY A 420 20.22 1.92 6.16
N ILE A 421 19.34 2.66 5.47
CA ILE A 421 18.16 3.28 6.09
C ILE A 421 16.92 2.42 5.84
N THR A 422 16.69 2.02 4.59
CA THR A 422 15.49 1.25 4.19
C THR A 422 15.71 -0.26 4.32
N ALA A 423 14.64 -0.98 4.66
CA ALA A 423 14.62 -2.44 4.71
C ALA A 423 14.40 -3.09 3.34
N LYS A 424 13.80 -2.36 2.40
CA LYS A 424 13.50 -2.77 1.02
C LYS A 424 13.28 -1.53 0.16
N ASN A 425 13.61 -1.60 -1.13
CA ASN A 425 13.23 -0.57 -2.09
C ASN A 425 12.26 -1.13 -3.14
N VAL A 426 11.21 -0.37 -3.41
CA VAL A 426 10.25 -0.54 -4.49
C VAL A 426 10.33 0.67 -5.43
N SER A 427 9.66 0.62 -6.58
CA SER A 427 9.71 1.72 -7.54
C SER A 427 8.41 1.92 -8.29
N TYR A 428 7.95 3.16 -8.32
CA TYR A 428 6.98 3.66 -9.28
C TYR A 428 7.73 3.98 -10.58
N HIS A 429 7.38 3.43 -11.75
CA HIS A 429 6.45 2.35 -12.11
C HIS A 429 7.11 1.44 -13.15
N TRP A 430 6.75 0.16 -13.19
CA TRP A 430 7.34 -0.85 -14.08
C TRP A 430 7.45 -0.42 -15.55
N ASP A 431 6.47 0.33 -16.06
CA ASP A 431 6.46 0.72 -17.47
C ASP A 431 7.65 1.65 -17.80
N TYR A 432 8.10 2.50 -16.86
CA TYR A 432 9.30 3.31 -17.05
C TYR A 432 10.59 2.48 -17.15
N TYR A 433 10.60 1.27 -16.57
CA TYR A 433 11.72 0.36 -16.69
C TYR A 433 11.82 -0.32 -18.06
N LEU A 434 10.73 -0.30 -18.83
CA LEU A 434 10.67 -0.80 -20.20
C LEU A 434 11.11 0.25 -21.25
N CYS A 435 11.19 1.52 -20.86
CA CYS A 435 11.51 2.61 -21.78
C CYS A 435 12.96 2.59 -22.24
N THR A 436 13.15 2.85 -23.53
CA THR A 436 14.46 2.98 -24.18
C THR A 436 14.71 4.42 -24.63
N ARG A 437 15.92 4.95 -24.44
CA ARG A 437 16.34 6.23 -25.02
C ARG A 437 17.05 6.01 -26.35
N ASN A 438 16.49 6.54 -27.45
CA ASN A 438 17.09 6.48 -28.80
C ASN A 438 17.50 5.05 -29.24
N GLY A 439 16.69 4.03 -28.92
CA GLY A 439 16.99 2.63 -29.23
C GLY A 439 18.12 2.00 -28.39
N GLY A 440 18.60 2.70 -27.35
CA GLY A 440 19.49 2.14 -26.34
C GLY A 440 18.78 1.15 -25.40
N PRO A 441 19.52 0.52 -24.45
CA PRO A 441 18.94 -0.44 -23.52
C PRO A 441 17.91 0.21 -22.59
N ALA A 442 16.92 -0.58 -22.17
CA ALA A 442 15.94 -0.13 -21.19
C ALA A 442 16.52 -0.15 -19.77
N LEU A 443 15.93 0.60 -18.84
CA LEU A 443 16.44 0.67 -17.46
C LEU A 443 16.45 -0.70 -16.78
N LYS A 444 15.45 -1.57 -17.05
CA LYS A 444 15.43 -2.96 -16.56
C LYS A 444 16.67 -3.77 -16.97
N ASP A 445 17.32 -3.41 -18.07
CA ASP A 445 18.46 -4.14 -18.64
C ASP A 445 19.81 -3.59 -18.14
N THR A 446 19.83 -2.36 -17.61
CA THR A 446 21.08 -1.67 -17.23
C THR A 446 21.28 -1.52 -15.74
N ILE A 447 20.21 -1.45 -14.95
CA ILE A 447 20.34 -1.23 -13.52
C ILE A 447 20.85 -2.52 -12.84
N ALA A 448 22.11 -2.50 -12.42
CA ALA A 448 22.73 -3.59 -11.69
C ALA A 448 22.01 -3.78 -10.34
N GLY A 449 21.58 -5.01 -10.04
CA GLY A 449 20.98 -5.36 -8.75
C GLY A 449 19.51 -4.95 -8.61
N LEU A 450 18.63 -5.41 -9.50
CA LEU A 450 17.18 -5.42 -9.25
C LEU A 450 16.73 -6.57 -8.32
N GLY A 451 17.67 -7.22 -7.64
CA GLY A 451 17.46 -8.28 -6.65
C GLY A 451 18.78 -8.70 -6.03
#